data_AF-A0A8T7A5M4-F1
#
_entry.id   AF-A0A8T7A5M4-F1
#
_cell.length_a   1.000
_cell.length_b   1.000
_cell.length_c   1.000
_cell.angle_alpha   90.00
_cell.angle_beta   90.00
_cell.angle_gamma   90.00
#
_symmetry.space_group_name_H-M   'P 1'
#
loop_
_entity.id
_entity.type
_entity.pdbx_description
1 polymer ?
#
loop_
_entity_poly.entity_id
_entity_poly.type
_entity_poly.pdbx_seq_one_letter_code
_entity_poly.pdbx_strand_id
1 'polypeptide(L)'
;MHSRTSQGSTAWAVSLLTIPYLTLPFYWTFGRVKYYDYGEYLQDFERELMALVPKAIYEKLIMPMERFSNENGTYTNKGEIAVLEKLAKNSFSSGNHIKLLIDGKKTYDSIITAIHNANEYILAQYYEINDDVIGNRFKNALLDAVNRGVNVYLQYDELGSYDLPDEYLEELNNAGINVSRFSGSGKGWI
;
A
#
# COMPACT_ATOMS: atom_id res chain seq x y z
N MET A 1 5.11 -12.60 5.61
CA MET A 1 4.18 -12.57 6.76
C MET A 1 4.16 -13.97 7.36
N HIS A 2 4.91 -14.24 8.43
CA HIS A 2 4.80 -15.51 9.16
C HIS A 2 3.89 -15.29 10.36
N SER A 3 2.58 -15.27 10.14
CA SER A 3 1.64 -15.39 11.26
C SER A 3 1.73 -16.82 11.81
N ARG A 4 1.47 -16.98 13.12
CA ARG A 4 1.35 -18.33 13.70
C ARG A 4 0.32 -19.11 12.91
N THR A 5 0.61 -20.39 12.64
CA THR A 5 -0.44 -21.31 12.22
C THR A 5 -1.56 -21.25 13.26
N SER A 6 -2.82 -21.25 12.81
CA SER A 6 -3.99 -21.16 13.70
C SER A 6 -3.92 -22.17 14.85
N GLN A 7 -3.38 -23.36 14.57
CA GLN A 7 -3.13 -24.44 15.53
C GLN A 7 -2.15 -24.04 16.65
N GLY A 8 -1.05 -23.36 16.34
CA GLY A 8 -0.07 -22.92 17.33
C GLY A 8 -0.61 -21.82 18.25
N SER A 9 -1.43 -20.90 17.72
CA SER A 9 -2.11 -19.89 18.52
C SER A 9 -3.13 -20.50 19.47
N THR A 10 -3.93 -21.45 19.00
CA THR A 10 -4.91 -22.17 19.82
C THR A 10 -4.23 -22.99 20.92
N ALA A 11 -3.11 -23.66 20.62
CA ALA A 11 -2.35 -24.42 21.61
C ALA A 11 -1.84 -23.54 22.76
N TRP A 12 -1.31 -22.35 22.46
CA TRP A 12 -0.90 -21.39 23.48
C TRP A 12 -2.08 -20.85 24.29
N ALA A 13 -3.21 -20.54 23.64
CA ALA A 13 -4.40 -20.05 24.33
C ALA A 13 -4.96 -21.10 25.32
N VAL A 14 -5.11 -22.34 24.87
CA VAL A 14 -5.58 -23.45 25.72
C VAL A 14 -4.60 -23.71 26.87
N SER A 15 -3.29 -23.67 26.63
CA SER A 15 -2.28 -23.92 27.67
C SER A 15 -2.25 -22.79 28.72
N LEU A 16 -2.43 -21.54 28.31
CA LEU A 16 -2.53 -20.39 29.22
C LEU A 16 -3.79 -20.45 30.09
N LEU A 17 -4.91 -20.96 29.56
CA LEU A 17 -6.14 -21.15 30.33
C LEU A 17 -6.06 -22.33 31.30
N THR A 18 -5.42 -23.43 30.90
CA THR A 18 -5.42 -24.69 31.67
C THR A 18 -4.29 -24.79 32.68
N ILE A 19 -3.09 -24.30 32.35
CA ILE A 19 -1.89 -24.40 33.19
C ILE A 19 -1.11 -23.07 33.15
N PRO A 20 -1.67 -21.95 33.63
CA PRO A 20 -1.10 -20.61 33.44
C PRO A 20 0.30 -20.46 34.04
N TYR A 21 0.54 -20.99 35.24
CA TYR A 21 1.83 -20.80 35.94
C TYR A 21 3.00 -21.51 35.26
N LEU A 22 2.75 -22.66 34.62
CA LEU A 22 3.76 -23.36 33.82
C LEU A 22 3.85 -22.76 32.42
N THR A 23 2.72 -22.42 31.82
CA THR A 23 2.69 -21.96 30.43
C THR A 23 3.27 -20.55 30.29
N LEU A 24 3.11 -19.65 31.28
CA LEU A 24 3.59 -18.27 31.20
C LEU A 24 5.11 -18.18 30.94
N PRO A 25 5.98 -18.85 31.71
CA PRO A 25 7.43 -18.84 31.45
C PRO A 25 7.79 -19.33 30.04
N PHE A 26 7.17 -20.42 29.58
CA PHE A 26 7.39 -20.97 28.25
C PHE A 26 6.82 -20.06 27.14
N TYR A 27 5.69 -19.41 27.39
CA TYR A 27 5.12 -18.44 26.46
C TYR A 27 6.01 -17.20 26.36
N TRP A 28 6.63 -16.76 27.45
CA TRP A 28 7.55 -15.63 27.40
C TRP A 28 8.77 -15.94 26.53
N THR A 29 9.37 -17.13 26.67
CA THR A 29 10.60 -17.51 25.98
C THR A 29 10.36 -17.98 24.54
N PHE A 30 9.32 -18.79 24.31
CA PHE A 30 9.04 -19.43 23.01
C PHE A 30 7.75 -18.93 22.36
N GLY A 31 6.83 -18.38 23.15
CA GLY A 31 5.57 -17.79 22.73
C GLY A 31 5.66 -16.30 22.38
N ARG A 32 6.86 -15.74 22.17
CA ARG A 32 6.98 -14.48 21.43
C ARG A 32 7.11 -14.81 19.95
N VAL A 33 6.07 -14.48 19.16
CA VAL A 33 6.28 -14.36 17.71
C VAL A 33 7.33 -13.26 17.55
N LYS A 34 8.43 -13.55 16.84
CA LYS A 34 9.25 -12.48 16.29
C LYS A 34 8.37 -11.76 15.28
N TYR A 35 7.67 -10.73 15.74
CA TYR A 35 7.20 -9.71 14.83
C TYR A 35 8.47 -9.19 14.17
N TYR A 36 8.56 -9.34 12.85
CA TYR A 36 9.48 -8.53 12.06
C TYR A 36 9.18 -7.10 12.49
N ASP A 37 10.13 -6.46 13.16
CA ASP A 37 9.91 -5.13 13.68
C ASP A 37 9.52 -4.27 12.48
N TYR A 38 8.41 -3.55 12.57
CA TYR A 38 8.03 -2.61 11.51
C TYR A 38 9.19 -1.62 11.25
N GLY A 39 10.03 -1.38 12.26
CA GLY A 39 11.30 -0.68 12.13
C GLY A 39 12.32 -1.36 11.20
N GLU A 40 12.47 -2.69 11.27
CA GLU A 40 13.35 -3.46 10.37
C GLU A 40 12.82 -3.45 8.94
N TYR A 41 11.50 -3.64 8.74
CA TYR A 41 10.89 -3.54 7.41
C TYR A 41 11.10 -2.15 6.79
N LEU A 42 10.95 -1.08 7.57
CA LEU A 42 11.19 0.28 7.09
C LEU A 42 12.67 0.52 6.75
N GLN A 43 13.61 -0.05 7.50
CA GLN A 43 15.04 0.08 7.18
C GLN A 43 15.40 -0.65 5.88
N ASP A 44 14.83 -1.83 5.66
CA ASP A 44 15.02 -2.59 4.43
C ASP A 44 14.35 -1.88 3.24
N PHE A 45 13.14 -1.34 3.43
CA PHE A 45 12.45 -0.54 2.42
C PHE A 45 13.19 0.76 2.09
N GLU A 46 13.71 1.48 3.10
CA GLU A 46 14.54 2.68 2.89
C GLU A 46 15.81 2.33 2.12
N ARG A 47 16.45 1.19 2.42
CA ARG A 47 17.64 0.71 1.70
C ARG A 47 17.33 0.37 0.24
N GLU A 48 16.20 -0.29 0.00
CA GLU A 48 15.74 -0.67 -1.34
C GLU A 48 15.34 0.57 -2.15
N LEU A 49 14.59 1.50 -1.56
CA LEU A 49 14.28 2.80 -2.16
C LEU A 49 15.55 3.59 -2.50
N MET A 50 16.54 3.63 -1.60
CA MET A 50 17.82 4.30 -1.85
C MET A 50 18.63 3.66 -2.99
N ALA A 51 18.42 2.37 -3.26
CA ALA A 51 19.04 1.68 -4.38
C ALA A 51 18.31 1.95 -5.71
N LEU A 52 17.00 2.13 -5.68
CA LEU A 52 16.14 2.34 -6.86
C LEU A 52 15.99 3.81 -7.26
N VAL A 53 16.03 4.71 -6.27
CA VAL A 53 15.80 6.14 -6.44
C VAL A 53 17.13 6.87 -6.31
N PRO A 54 17.56 7.63 -7.33
CA PRO A 54 18.77 8.45 -7.22
C PRO A 54 18.73 9.29 -5.95
N LYS A 55 19.84 9.31 -5.22
CA LYS A 55 19.97 10.01 -3.92
C LYS A 55 19.40 11.44 -3.96
N ALA A 56 19.55 12.14 -5.08
CA ALA A 56 19.00 13.50 -5.26
C ALA A 56 17.47 13.58 -5.22
N ILE A 57 16.75 12.56 -5.70
CA ILE A 57 15.28 12.47 -5.61
C ILE A 57 14.88 12.07 -4.20
N TYR A 58 15.58 11.11 -3.59
CA TYR A 58 15.36 10.71 -2.19
C TYR A 58 15.53 11.91 -1.24
N GLU A 59 16.63 12.66 -1.38
CA GLU A 59 16.89 13.87 -0.62
C GLU A 59 15.79 14.91 -0.85
N LYS A 60 15.26 15.03 -2.08
CA LYS A 60 14.15 15.95 -2.37
C LYS A 60 12.80 15.51 -1.78
N LEU A 61 12.58 14.21 -1.57
CA LEU A 61 11.34 13.64 -1.04
C LEU A 61 11.33 13.54 0.50
N ILE A 62 12.50 13.32 1.11
CA ILE A 62 12.64 12.99 2.55
C ILE A 62 13.38 14.07 3.34
N MET A 63 14.01 15.07 2.70
CA MET A 63 14.54 16.20 3.47
C MET A 63 13.38 16.98 4.12
N PRO A 64 13.43 17.22 5.44
CA PRO A 64 12.50 18.12 6.11
C PRO A 64 12.52 19.45 5.38
N MET A 65 11.36 19.91 4.96
CA MET A 65 11.28 21.14 4.20
C MET A 65 11.63 22.31 5.14
N GLU A 66 12.84 22.84 5.04
CA GLU A 66 13.16 24.17 5.59
C GLU A 66 12.26 25.29 5.01
N ARG A 67 11.40 24.96 4.02
CA ARG A 67 10.61 25.90 3.22
C ARG A 67 9.14 26.07 3.64
N PHE A 68 8.71 25.59 4.81
CA PHE A 68 7.37 25.93 5.33
C PHE A 68 7.28 27.35 5.93
N SER A 69 8.05 28.32 5.42
CA SER A 69 7.76 29.73 5.62
C SER A 69 7.07 30.26 4.36
N ASN A 70 5.77 30.53 4.45
CA ASN A 70 5.17 31.46 3.50
C ASN A 70 5.75 32.86 3.75
N GLU A 71 5.73 33.69 2.72
CA GLU A 71 6.08 35.11 2.74
C GLU A 71 5.22 35.90 3.75
N ASN A 72 4.10 35.31 4.19
CA ASN A 72 3.10 35.88 5.09
C ASN A 72 3.04 35.21 6.49
N GLY A 73 4.10 34.54 6.91
CA GLY A 73 4.39 34.15 8.30
C GLY A 73 3.26 33.52 9.14
N THR A 74 2.44 32.61 8.61
CA THR A 74 1.35 31.99 9.39
C THR A 74 1.22 30.49 9.19
N TYR A 75 2.16 29.75 9.76
CA TYR A 75 1.91 28.38 10.25
C TYR A 75 2.30 28.33 11.72
N THR A 76 1.29 28.33 12.59
CA THR A 76 1.40 28.56 14.03
C THR A 76 2.06 27.40 14.79
N ASN A 77 2.34 26.25 14.16
CA ASN A 77 2.79 25.07 14.89
C ASN A 77 3.91 24.26 14.21
N LYS A 78 5.07 24.89 14.00
CA LYS A 78 6.30 24.23 13.52
C LYS A 78 6.67 22.97 14.34
N GLY A 79 6.34 22.96 15.64
CA GLY A 79 6.60 21.81 16.52
C GLY A 79 5.74 20.59 16.21
N GLU A 80 4.44 20.76 15.97
CA GLU A 80 3.53 19.66 15.65
C GLU A 80 3.85 19.03 14.29
N ILE A 81 4.13 19.86 13.27
CA ILE A 81 4.51 19.38 11.94
C ILE A 81 5.81 18.56 12.04
N ALA A 82 6.82 19.04 12.76
CA ALA A 82 8.07 18.32 12.95
C ALA A 82 7.88 16.97 13.68
N VAL A 83 6.96 16.90 14.64
CA VAL A 83 6.59 15.64 15.31
C VAL A 83 5.90 14.69 14.34
N LEU A 84 4.96 15.18 13.53
CA LEU A 84 4.25 14.38 12.54
C LEU A 84 5.18 13.84 11.45
N GLU A 85 6.11 14.66 10.93
CA GLU A 85 7.14 14.22 9.97
C GLU A 85 8.03 13.13 10.57
N LYS A 86 8.45 13.32 11.83
CA LYS A 86 9.27 12.33 12.54
C LYS A 86 8.53 11.00 12.77
N LEU A 87 7.22 11.05 13.06
CA LEU A 87 6.39 9.86 13.24
C LEU A 87 6.07 9.18 11.91
N ALA A 88 5.72 9.95 10.89
CA ALA A 88 5.39 9.45 9.55
C ALA A 88 6.62 9.02 8.75
N LYS A 89 7.83 9.37 9.22
CA LYS A 89 9.12 9.20 8.52
C LYS A 89 9.10 9.70 7.07
N ASN A 90 8.30 10.73 6.82
CA ASN A 90 8.12 11.35 5.52
C ASN A 90 7.93 12.85 5.70
N SER A 91 8.45 13.64 4.77
CA SER A 91 8.26 15.09 4.75
C SER A 91 6.87 15.45 4.24
N PHE A 92 6.30 16.55 4.73
CA PHE A 92 5.11 17.12 4.10
C PHE A 92 5.44 17.67 2.71
N SER A 93 4.51 17.52 1.76
CA SER A 93 4.56 18.19 0.46
C SER A 93 3.69 19.46 0.47
N SER A 94 4.04 20.43 -0.39
CA SER A 94 3.29 21.68 -0.57
C SER A 94 2.87 21.87 -2.03
N GLY A 95 1.95 22.80 -2.30
CA GLY A 95 1.42 23.04 -3.65
C GLY A 95 0.40 21.98 -4.12
N ASN A 96 -0.07 21.12 -3.22
CA ASN A 96 -1.07 20.11 -3.53
C ASN A 96 -2.43 20.76 -3.80
N HIS A 97 -3.10 20.32 -4.87
CA HIS A 97 -4.52 20.58 -5.07
C HIS A 97 -5.33 19.41 -4.52
N ILE A 98 -6.23 19.70 -3.57
CA ILE A 98 -7.05 18.68 -2.91
C ILE A 98 -8.51 18.94 -3.24
N LYS A 99 -9.21 17.89 -3.69
CA LYS A 99 -10.66 17.92 -3.93
C LYS A 99 -11.32 16.80 -3.14
N LEU A 100 -12.27 17.16 -2.27
CA LEU A 100 -13.07 16.18 -1.55
C LEU A 100 -14.08 15.54 -2.51
N LEU A 101 -14.00 14.22 -2.65
CA LEU A 101 -14.97 13.41 -3.39
C LEU A 101 -15.87 12.72 -2.36
N ILE A 102 -17.15 13.07 -2.42
CA ILE A 102 -18.18 12.49 -1.54
C ILE A 102 -18.89 11.40 -2.34
N ASP A 103 -19.07 10.24 -1.73
CA ASP A 103 -19.71 9.04 -2.28
C ASP A 103 -18.91 8.28 -3.34
N GLY A 104 -19.21 6.98 -3.47
CA GLY A 104 -18.52 6.07 -4.39
C GLY A 104 -18.62 6.51 -5.85
N LYS A 105 -19.78 7.03 -6.30
CA LYS A 105 -19.98 7.44 -7.69
C LYS A 105 -19.01 8.54 -8.12
N LYS A 106 -18.85 9.61 -7.32
CA LYS A 106 -17.95 10.73 -7.65
C LYS A 106 -16.50 10.29 -7.60
N THR A 107 -16.14 9.46 -6.62
CA THR A 107 -14.79 8.88 -6.50
C THR A 107 -14.44 8.07 -7.74
N TYR A 108 -15.32 7.15 -8.10
CA TYR A 108 -15.09 6.25 -9.22
C TYR A 108 -15.09 6.98 -10.58
N ASP A 109 -16.03 7.92 -10.80
CA ASP A 109 -16.02 8.75 -12.01
C ASP A 109 -14.71 9.57 -12.13
N SER A 110 -14.17 10.06 -11.01
CA SER A 110 -12.88 10.76 -10.98
C SER A 110 -11.70 9.83 -11.29
N ILE A 111 -11.70 8.60 -10.80
CA ILE A 111 -10.68 7.59 -11.07
C ILE A 111 -10.64 7.28 -12.58
N ILE A 112 -11.80 6.98 -13.17
CA ILE A 112 -11.91 6.69 -14.61
C ILE A 112 -11.45 7.90 -15.44
N THR A 113 -11.82 9.11 -15.04
CA THR A 113 -11.34 10.34 -15.70
C THR A 113 -9.82 10.48 -15.61
N ALA A 114 -9.21 10.15 -14.47
CA ALA A 114 -7.75 10.18 -14.31
C ALA A 114 -7.07 9.15 -15.22
N ILE A 115 -7.64 7.94 -15.34
CA ILE A 115 -7.14 6.88 -16.23
C ILE A 115 -7.20 7.32 -17.70
N HIS A 116 -8.29 7.97 -18.13
CA HIS A 116 -8.39 8.48 -19.50
C HIS A 116 -7.40 9.60 -19.81
N ASN A 117 -7.04 10.41 -18.82
CA ASN A 117 -6.09 11.52 -18.97
C ASN A 117 -4.63 11.14 -18.75
N ALA A 118 -4.34 9.90 -18.33
CA ALA A 118 -2.97 9.43 -18.14
C ALA A 118 -2.25 9.30 -19.48
N ASN A 119 -0.97 9.73 -19.52
CA ASN A 119 -0.16 9.77 -20.75
C ASN A 119 1.06 8.84 -20.73
N GLU A 120 1.61 8.53 -19.55
CA GLU A 120 2.87 7.76 -19.45
C GLU A 120 2.67 6.42 -18.74
N TYR A 121 2.10 6.45 -17.54
CA TYR A 121 1.85 5.25 -16.75
C TYR A 121 0.66 5.40 -15.81
N ILE A 122 0.13 4.25 -15.38
CA ILE A 122 -0.89 4.11 -14.33
C ILE A 122 -0.40 3.06 -13.34
N LEU A 123 -0.34 3.45 -12.06
CA LEU A 123 -0.15 2.53 -10.94
C LEU A 123 -1.49 2.43 -10.20
N ALA A 124 -2.12 1.27 -10.23
CA ALA A 124 -3.39 1.01 -9.58
C ALA A 124 -3.22 -0.07 -8.51
N GLN A 125 -3.69 0.20 -7.30
CA GLN A 125 -3.70 -0.77 -6.21
C GLN A 125 -5.08 -0.80 -5.57
N TYR A 126 -5.72 -1.97 -5.55
CA TYR A 126 -7.07 -2.16 -5.00
C TYR A 126 -7.13 -3.35 -4.06
N TYR A 127 -7.90 -3.19 -2.98
CA TYR A 127 -8.21 -4.30 -2.07
C TYR A 127 -9.24 -5.25 -2.67
N GLU A 128 -10.25 -4.73 -3.37
CA GLU A 128 -11.33 -5.55 -3.93
C GLU A 128 -11.58 -5.14 -5.38
N ILE A 129 -11.61 -6.14 -6.25
CA ILE A 129 -12.00 -6.05 -7.65
C ILE A 129 -12.97 -7.19 -7.91
N ASN A 130 -14.12 -6.88 -8.50
CA ASN A 130 -15.16 -7.85 -8.84
C ASN A 130 -15.48 -7.78 -10.33
N ASP A 131 -15.88 -8.89 -10.94
CA ASP A 131 -16.39 -8.92 -12.31
C ASP A 131 -17.86 -8.46 -12.37
N ASP A 132 -18.07 -7.17 -12.09
CA ASP A 132 -19.38 -6.53 -12.10
C ASP A 132 -19.41 -5.28 -12.99
N VAL A 133 -20.49 -4.51 -12.96
CA VAL A 133 -20.65 -3.29 -13.77
C VAL A 133 -19.55 -2.26 -13.48
N ILE A 134 -19.13 -2.14 -12.22
CA ILE A 134 -18.09 -1.20 -11.79
C ILE A 134 -16.71 -1.78 -12.13
N GLY A 135 -16.43 -3.03 -11.82
CA GLY A 135 -15.15 -3.65 -12.18
C GLY A 135 -14.90 -3.64 -13.69
N ASN A 136 -15.89 -4.01 -14.51
CA ASN A 136 -15.76 -3.99 -15.96
C ASN A 136 -15.55 -2.58 -16.53
N ARG A 137 -16.17 -1.56 -15.93
CA ARG A 137 -15.93 -0.18 -16.34
C ARG A 137 -14.49 0.25 -16.03
N PHE A 138 -13.89 -0.28 -14.97
CA PHE A 138 -12.50 -0.01 -14.58
C PHE A 138 -11.56 -0.76 -15.51
N LYS A 139 -11.84 -2.05 -15.73
CA LYS A 139 -11.17 -2.93 -16.71
C LYS A 139 -11.04 -2.22 -18.06
N ASN A 140 -12.18 -1.80 -18.62
CA ASN A 140 -12.23 -1.16 -19.93
C ASN A 140 -11.43 0.14 -19.98
N ALA A 141 -11.48 0.97 -18.94
CA ALA A 141 -10.68 2.20 -18.90
C ALA A 141 -9.17 1.91 -18.89
N LEU A 142 -8.73 0.85 -18.20
CA LEU A 142 -7.33 0.42 -18.22
C LEU A 142 -6.92 -0.14 -19.58
N LEU A 143 -7.77 -0.97 -20.21
CA LEU A 143 -7.54 -1.48 -21.56
C LEU A 143 -7.41 -0.34 -22.57
N ASP A 144 -8.29 0.67 -22.49
CA ASP A 144 -8.20 1.88 -23.29
C ASP A 144 -6.89 2.63 -23.07
N ALA A 145 -6.37 2.67 -21.84
CA ALA A 145 -5.09 3.31 -21.54
C ALA A 145 -3.92 2.57 -22.19
N VAL A 146 -3.89 1.24 -22.12
CA VAL A 146 -2.86 0.46 -22.82
C VAL A 146 -2.93 0.63 -24.33
N ASN A 147 -4.14 0.68 -24.90
CA ASN A 147 -4.33 0.94 -26.33
C ASN A 147 -3.79 2.32 -26.76
N ARG A 148 -3.71 3.30 -25.84
CA ARG A 148 -3.07 4.61 -26.08
C ARG A 148 -1.55 4.59 -25.87
N GLY A 149 -0.96 3.45 -25.50
CA GLY A 149 0.47 3.30 -25.22
C GLY A 149 0.88 3.67 -23.79
N VAL A 150 -0.09 3.77 -22.86
CA VAL A 150 0.19 4.04 -21.44
C VAL A 150 0.62 2.75 -20.75
N ASN A 151 1.70 2.77 -19.96
CA ASN A 151 2.14 1.61 -19.19
C ASN A 151 1.23 1.40 -17.97
N VAL A 152 0.55 0.26 -17.88
CA VAL A 152 -0.39 0.00 -16.78
C VAL A 152 0.14 -1.10 -15.88
N TYR A 153 0.12 -0.84 -14.57
CA TYR A 153 0.47 -1.77 -13.51
C TYR A 153 -0.69 -1.86 -12.53
N LEU A 154 -1.26 -3.05 -12.39
CA LEU A 154 -2.38 -3.30 -11.50
C LEU A 154 -1.97 -4.27 -10.41
N GLN A 155 -2.05 -3.83 -9.16
CA GLN A 155 -1.99 -4.70 -8.00
C GLN A 155 -3.37 -4.88 -7.37
N TYR A 156 -3.74 -6.13 -7.09
CA TYR A 156 -4.98 -6.46 -6.39
C TYR A 156 -4.72 -7.37 -5.17
N ASP A 157 -5.56 -7.28 -4.15
CA ASP A 157 -5.53 -8.21 -3.01
C ASP A 157 -6.35 -9.47 -3.35
N GLU A 158 -5.74 -10.64 -3.17
CA GLU A 158 -6.40 -11.93 -3.43
C GLU A 158 -7.64 -12.13 -2.56
N LEU A 159 -7.55 -11.84 -1.27
CA LEU A 159 -8.62 -12.16 -0.34
C LEU A 159 -9.81 -11.24 -0.55
N GLY A 160 -9.57 -9.98 -0.91
CA GLY A 160 -10.64 -9.06 -1.28
C GLY A 160 -11.20 -9.33 -2.69
N SER A 161 -10.47 -10.00 -3.57
CA SER A 161 -10.89 -10.30 -4.96
C SER A 161 -11.05 -11.81 -5.21
N TYR A 162 -11.45 -12.56 -4.18
CA TYR A 162 -11.45 -14.03 -4.22
C TYR A 162 -12.46 -14.63 -5.23
N ASP A 163 -13.51 -13.88 -5.56
CA ASP A 163 -14.54 -14.24 -6.54
C ASP A 163 -14.21 -13.71 -7.96
N LEU A 164 -13.05 -13.07 -8.15
CA LEU A 164 -12.65 -12.55 -9.47
C LEU A 164 -12.24 -13.72 -10.39
N PRO A 165 -12.85 -13.90 -11.57
CA PRO A 165 -12.51 -14.98 -12.48
C PRO A 165 -11.07 -14.86 -13.02
N ASP A 166 -10.42 -16.01 -13.24
CA ASP A 166 -9.08 -16.04 -13.86
C ASP A 166 -9.12 -15.41 -15.25
N GLU A 167 -10.21 -15.59 -16.01
CA GLU A 167 -10.37 -15.01 -17.34
C GLU A 167 -10.32 -13.47 -17.32
N TYR A 168 -10.83 -12.84 -16.25
CA TYR A 168 -10.76 -11.39 -16.08
C TYR A 168 -9.30 -10.92 -15.98
N LEU A 169 -8.48 -11.64 -15.23
CA LEU A 169 -7.06 -11.34 -15.05
C LEU A 169 -6.24 -11.67 -16.30
N GLU A 170 -6.56 -12.77 -16.98
CA GLU A 170 -5.93 -13.16 -18.25
C GLU A 170 -6.19 -12.13 -19.34
N GLU A 171 -7.42 -11.61 -19.46
CA GLU A 171 -7.76 -10.56 -20.42
C GLU A 171 -6.88 -9.31 -20.23
N LEU A 172 -6.69 -8.89 -18.97
CA LEU A 172 -5.84 -7.74 -18.65
C LEU A 172 -4.36 -8.00 -18.97
N ASN A 173 -3.83 -9.16 -18.58
CA ASN A 173 -2.44 -9.52 -18.88
C ASN A 173 -2.19 -9.62 -20.38
N ASN A 174 -3.11 -10.26 -21.13
CA ASN A 174 -3.02 -10.41 -22.57
C ASN A 174 -3.08 -9.08 -23.32
N ALA A 175 -3.77 -8.09 -22.77
CA ALA A 175 -3.79 -6.73 -23.30
C ALA A 175 -2.49 -5.93 -23.03
N GLY A 176 -1.58 -6.45 -22.21
CA GLY A 176 -0.31 -5.80 -21.87
C GLY A 176 -0.32 -5.04 -20.53
N ILE A 177 -1.34 -5.25 -19.69
CA ILE A 177 -1.32 -4.74 -18.31
C ILE A 177 -0.44 -5.65 -17.46
N ASN A 178 0.46 -5.06 -16.67
CA ASN A 178 1.25 -5.80 -15.69
C ASN A 178 0.40 -6.06 -14.45
N VAL A 179 -0.25 -7.22 -14.38
CA VAL A 179 -1.10 -7.59 -13.24
C VAL A 179 -0.28 -8.36 -12.21
N SER A 180 -0.32 -7.89 -10.97
CA SER A 180 0.33 -8.54 -9.84
C SER A 180 -0.65 -8.74 -8.70
N ARG A 181 -0.49 -9.85 -8.00
CA ARG A 181 -1.28 -10.18 -6.85
C ARG A 181 -0.54 -9.83 -5.57
N PHE A 182 -1.18 -9.04 -4.72
CA PHE A 182 -0.77 -8.91 -3.34
C PHE A 182 -1.18 -10.17 -2.58
N SER A 183 -0.20 -11.03 -2.31
CA SER A 183 -0.40 -12.17 -1.42
C SER A 183 0.25 -11.88 -0.07
N GLY A 184 -0.46 -12.15 1.03
CA GLY A 184 0.12 -12.08 2.38
C GLY A 184 1.29 -13.05 2.60
N SER A 185 1.71 -13.82 1.59
CA SER A 185 2.72 -14.86 1.69
C SER A 185 4.17 -14.34 1.73
N GLY A 186 4.44 -13.04 1.90
CA GLY A 186 5.79 -12.54 2.21
C GLY A 186 6.90 -12.84 1.19
N LYS A 187 6.58 -13.42 0.03
CA LYS A 187 7.45 -13.34 -1.13
C LYS A 187 7.25 -11.93 -1.69
N GLY A 188 8.30 -11.13 -1.54
CA GLY A 188 8.34 -9.78 -2.08
C GLY A 188 8.18 -9.78 -3.60
N TRP A 189 8.16 -8.59 -4.15
CA TRP A 189 8.08 -8.32 -5.57
C TRP A 189 9.31 -8.90 -6.26
N ILE A 190 9.19 -10.10 -6.84
CA ILE A 190 9.91 -10.71 -7.99
C ILE A 190 9.43 -12.17 -8.11
#